data_AF-A0A520HI19-F1
#
_entry.id   AF-A0A520HI19-F1
#
_cell.length_a   1.000
_cell.length_b   1.000
_cell.length_c   1.000
_cell.angle_alpha   90.00
_cell.angle_beta   90.00
_cell.angle_gamma   90.00
#
_symmetry.space_group_name_H-M   'P 1'
#
loop_
_entity.id
_entity.type
_entity.pdbx_description
1 polymer ?
#
loop_
_entity_poly.entity_id
_entity_poly.type
_entity_poly.pdbx_seq_one_letter_code
_entity_poly.pdbx_strand_id
1 'polypeptide(L)'
;LTANSGEAIVPALIAGLGIARLPDFIVDRHIASGALVIILEDWAPAKIGLHLLTPPSPLRPARVEALIDFLAARLRDPNAGQA
;
A
#
# COMPACT_ATOMS: atom_id res chain seq x y z
N LEU A 1 15.64 13.05 -7.60
CA LEU A 1 14.39 12.75 -8.33
C LEU A 1 13.23 12.93 -7.36
N THR A 2 12.14 13.56 -7.79
CA THR A 2 10.93 13.76 -6.96
C THR A 2 9.71 13.39 -7.77
N ALA A 3 8.75 12.69 -7.17
CA ALA A 3 7.49 12.30 -7.81
C ALA A 3 6.34 12.47 -6.81
N ASN A 4 5.14 12.71 -7.33
CA ASN A 4 3.89 12.77 -6.56
C ASN A 4 3.08 11.45 -6.62
N SER A 5 3.66 10.40 -7.19
CA SER A 5 3.11 9.05 -7.26
C SER A 5 4.21 8.06 -6.91
N GLY A 6 3.89 7.09 -6.05
CA GLY A 6 4.82 6.02 -5.67
C GLY A 6 5.22 5.15 -6.85
N GLU A 7 4.27 4.81 -7.74
CA GLU A 7 4.58 3.97 -8.91
C GLU A 7 5.56 4.64 -9.88
N ALA A 8 5.49 5.96 -10.01
CA ALA A 8 6.34 6.70 -10.94
C ALA A 8 7.83 6.66 -10.57
N ILE A 9 8.18 6.39 -9.30
CA ILE A 9 9.58 6.31 -8.86
C ILE A 9 10.20 4.93 -9.13
N VAL A 10 9.38 3.88 -9.30
CA VAL A 10 9.84 2.48 -9.36
C VAL A 10 10.88 2.21 -10.46
N PRO A 11 10.72 2.72 -11.71
CA PRO A 11 11.74 2.50 -12.74
C PRO A 11 13.12 3.08 -12.35
N ALA A 12 13.15 4.19 -11.62
CA ALA A 12 14.40 4.78 -11.16
C ALA A 12 15.07 3.93 -10.06
N LEU A 13 14.27 3.31 -9.19
CA LEU A 13 14.77 2.37 -8.18
C LEU A 13 15.38 1.13 -8.82
N ILE A 14 14.69 0.54 -9.80
CA ILE A 14 15.18 -0.63 -10.54
C ILE A 14 16.47 -0.30 -11.31
N ALA A 15 16.61 0.94 -11.80
CA ALA A 15 17.83 1.43 -12.42
C ALA A 15 18.96 1.74 -11.43
N GLY A 16 18.77 1.52 -10.13
CA GLY A 16 19.79 1.74 -9.10
C GLY A 16 20.06 3.21 -8.76
N LEU A 17 19.12 4.11 -9.07
CA LEU A 17 19.32 5.56 -8.92
C LEU A 17 19.03 6.09 -7.50
N GLY A 18 18.71 5.22 -6.54
CA GLY A 18 18.51 5.61 -5.15
C GLY A 18 17.67 4.62 -4.34
N ILE A 19 17.22 5.10 -3.17
CA ILE A 19 16.37 4.38 -2.23
C ILE A 19 15.04 5.14 -2.06
N ALA A 20 13.96 4.42 -1.74
CA ALA A 20 12.67 5.03 -1.42
C ALA A 20 11.90 4.19 -0.40
N ARG A 21 10.99 4.85 0.33
CA ARG A 21 9.98 4.19 1.16
C ARG A 21 8.67 4.16 0.38
N LEU A 22 8.20 2.97 0.05
CA LEU A 22 6.95 2.74 -0.68
C LEU A 22 6.10 1.71 0.07
N PRO A 23 4.76 1.74 -0.08
CA PRO A 23 3.90 0.65 0.37
C PRO A 23 4.26 -0.66 -0.34
N ASP A 24 4.19 -1.75 0.41
CA ASP A 24 4.55 -3.11 -0.04
C ASP A 24 3.82 -3.49 -1.34
N PHE A 25 2.52 -3.19 -1.44
CA PHE A 25 1.71 -3.49 -2.62
C PHE A 25 2.22 -2.86 -3.94
N ILE A 26 3.09 -1.83 -3.88
CA ILE A 26 3.73 -1.25 -5.07
C ILE A 26 4.96 -2.07 -5.49
N VAL A 27 5.70 -2.59 -4.51
CA VAL A 27 7.06 -3.16 -4.71
C VAL A 27 7.15 -4.66 -4.53
N ASP A 28 6.13 -5.33 -4.00
CA ASP A 28 6.12 -6.77 -3.67
C ASP A 28 6.65 -7.64 -4.81
N ARG A 29 6.17 -7.40 -6.04
CA ARG A 29 6.62 -8.15 -7.23
C ARG A 29 8.11 -7.97 -7.52
N HIS A 30 8.64 -6.79 -7.25
CA HIS A 30 10.03 -6.43 -7.52
C HIS A 30 10.96 -6.93 -6.42
N ILE A 31 10.48 -6.98 -5.17
CA ILE A 31 11.16 -7.67 -4.08
C ILE A 31 11.19 -9.18 -4.35
N ALA A 32 10.05 -9.78 -4.69
CA ALA A 32 9.94 -11.21 -4.99
C ALA A 32 10.85 -11.64 -6.17
N SER A 33 11.02 -10.78 -7.17
CA SER A 33 11.92 -11.05 -8.30
C SER A 33 13.40 -10.77 -8.00
N GLY A 34 13.74 -10.20 -6.83
CA GLY A 34 15.08 -9.72 -6.49
C GLY A 34 15.52 -8.47 -7.29
N ALA A 35 14.61 -7.80 -7.99
CA ALA A 35 14.91 -6.56 -8.70
C ALA A 35 15.08 -5.37 -7.74
N LEU A 36 14.41 -5.44 -6.59
CA LEU A 36 14.59 -4.54 -5.46
C LEU A 36 14.89 -5.38 -4.21
N VAL A 37 15.51 -4.76 -3.22
CA VAL A 37 15.77 -5.38 -1.91
C VAL A 37 15.30 -4.43 -0.81
N ILE A 38 14.85 -5.00 0.30
CA ILE A 38 14.54 -4.23 1.50
C ILE A 38 15.86 -3.89 2.19
N ILE A 39 15.95 -2.67 2.71
CA ILE A 39 17.07 -2.20 3.51
C ILE A 39 16.53 -1.66 4.82
N LEU A 40 17.36 -1.61 5.87
CA LEU A 40 16.98 -1.14 7.19
C LEU A 40 15.78 -1.92 7.77
N GLU A 41 15.81 -3.26 7.66
CA GLU A 41 14.71 -4.15 8.11
C GLU A 41 14.34 -3.96 9.58
N ASP A 42 15.31 -3.60 10.42
CA ASP A 42 15.10 -3.32 11.85
C ASP A 42 14.41 -1.96 12.11
N TRP A 43 14.22 -1.14 11.08
CA TRP A 43 13.65 0.20 11.16
C TRP A 43 12.35 0.29 10.38
N ALA A 44 11.25 -0.05 11.05
CA ALA A 44 9.91 0.13 10.52
C ALA A 44 9.26 1.42 11.03
N PRO A 45 8.75 2.28 10.14
CA PRO A 45 7.92 3.41 10.54
C PRO A 45 6.55 2.92 11.04
N ALA A 46 5.83 3.78 11.76
CA ALA A 46 4.47 3.49 12.19
C ALA A 46 3.58 3.09 10.98
N LYS A 47 2.78 2.05 11.18
CA LYS A 47 1.85 1.55 10.16
C LYS A 47 0.83 2.63 9.80
N ILE A 48 0.51 2.70 8.52
CA ILE A 48 -0.48 3.64 7.98
C ILE A 48 -1.74 2.83 7.65
N GLY A 49 -2.90 3.36 8.03
CA GLY A 49 -4.19 2.72 7.74
C GLY A 49 -4.64 2.94 6.30
N LEU A 50 -5.26 1.91 5.70
CA LEU A 50 -6.06 2.05 4.50
C LEU A 50 -7.52 2.30 4.89
N HIS A 51 -8.11 3.40 4.42
CA HIS A 51 -9.44 3.81 4.82
C HIS A 51 -10.39 3.89 3.62
N LEU A 52 -11.61 3.39 3.80
CA LEU A 52 -12.72 3.63 2.88
C LEU A 52 -13.47 4.87 3.34
N LEU A 53 -13.53 5.90 2.49
CA LEU A 53 -14.22 7.15 2.79
C LEU A 53 -15.49 7.26 1.96
N THR A 54 -16.61 7.54 2.62
CA THR A 54 -17.90 7.81 1.97
C THR A 54 -18.50 9.09 2.55
N PRO A 55 -19.30 9.84 1.76
CA PRO A 55 -20.08 10.94 2.32
C PRO A 55 -20.93 10.46 3.51
N PRO A 56 -21.10 11.29 4.55
CA PRO A 56 -22.03 10.97 5.63
C PRO A 56 -23.45 10.90 5.04
N SER A 57 -24.07 9.72 5.12
CA SER A 57 -25.45 9.53 4.66
C SER A 57 -26.21 8.62 5.64
N PRO A 58 -27.41 9.01 6.09
CA PRO A 58 -28.26 8.15 6.89
C PRO A 58 -28.85 6.98 6.09
N LEU A 59 -28.86 7.07 4.76
CA LEU A 59 -29.33 6.02 3.85
C LEU A 59 -28.23 5.75 2.82
N ARG A 60 -27.36 4.77 3.11
CA ARG A 60 -26.35 4.31 2.16
C ARG A 60 -27.00 3.30 1.19
N PRO A 61 -26.84 3.46 -0.14
CA PRO A 61 -27.39 2.50 -1.08
C PRO A 61 -26.80 1.09 -0.88
N ALA A 62 -27.61 0.04 -0.99
CA ALA A 62 -27.19 -1.35 -0.75
C ALA A 62 -25.97 -1.78 -1.58
N ARG A 63 -25.85 -1.30 -2.83
CA ARG A 63 -24.67 -1.57 -3.67
C ARG A 63 -23.36 -1.01 -3.11
N VAL A 64 -23.42 0.11 -2.38
CA VAL A 64 -22.24 0.72 -1.76
C VAL A 64 -21.86 -0.08 -0.53
N GLU A 65 -22.83 -0.50 0.30
CA GLU A 65 -22.56 -1.41 1.43
C GLU A 65 -21.93 -2.72 0.94
N ALA A 66 -22.51 -3.34 -0.08
CA ALA A 66 -21.96 -4.57 -0.66
C ALA A 66 -20.52 -4.41 -1.17
N LEU A 67 -20.17 -3.25 -1.75
CA LEU A 67 -18.81 -2.95 -2.18
C LEU A 67 -17.88 -2.73 -0.99
N ILE A 68 -18.32 -2.00 0.04
CA ILE A 68 -17.55 -1.80 1.28
C ILE A 68 -17.23 -3.15 1.91
N ASP A 69 -18.23 -4.02 2.05
CA ASP A 69 -18.06 -5.36 2.62
C ASP A 69 -17.06 -6.19 1.82
N PHE A 70 -17.18 -6.18 0.48
CA PHE A 70 -16.26 -6.87 -0.41
C PHE A 70 -14.82 -6.37 -0.27
N LEU A 71 -14.62 -5.05 -0.29
CA LEU A 71 -13.29 -4.44 -0.19
C LEU A 71 -12.69 -4.64 1.20
N ALA A 72 -13.48 -4.49 2.27
CA ALA A 72 -13.04 -4.72 3.64
C ALA A 72 -12.60 -6.18 3.84
N ALA A 73 -13.33 -7.14 3.28
CA ALA A 73 -12.95 -8.56 3.37
C ALA A 73 -11.63 -8.88 2.63
N ARG A 74 -11.34 -8.15 1.54
CA ARG A 74 -10.24 -8.47 0.63
C ARG A 74 -8.97 -7.65 0.84
N LEU A 75 -9.11 -6.44 1.38
CA LEU A 75 -8.02 -5.50 1.63
C LEU A 75 -7.61 -5.43 3.11
N ARG A 76 -8.37 -6.07 4.00
CA ARG A 76 -7.96 -6.21 5.40
C ARG A 76 -6.72 -7.10 5.43
N ASP A 77 -5.60 -6.51 5.77
CA ASP A 77 -4.38 -7.24 6.09
C ASP A 77 -4.54 -7.90 7.47
N PRO A 78 -4.54 -9.25 7.58
CA PRO A 78 -4.61 -9.95 8.86
C PRO A 78 -3.37 -9.72 9.75
N ASN A 79 -2.26 -9.26 9.18
CA ASN A 79 -1.00 -9.03 9.89
C ASN A 79 -0.78 -7.55 10.27
N ALA A 80 -1.76 -6.68 9.98
CA ALA A 80 -1.68 -5.26 10.29
C ALA A 80 -1.43 -4.95 11.78
N GLY A 81 -1.70 -5.89 12.70
CA GLY A 81 -1.52 -5.72 14.15
C GLY A 81 -0.36 -6.48 14.83
N GLN A 82 0.45 -7.27 14.11
CA GLN A 82 1.37 -8.26 14.73
C GLN A 82 2.87 -8.03 14.46
N ALA A 83 3.30 -6.80 14.26
CA ALA A 83 4.72 -6.43 14.22
C ALA A 83 4.90 -5.10 14.93
#